data_AF-A0A537Q5M6-F1
#
_entry.id   AF-A0A537Q5M6-F1
#
_cell.length_a   1.000
_cell.length_b   1.000
_cell.length_c   1.000
_cell.angle_alpha   90.00
_cell.angle_beta   90.00
_cell.angle_gamma   90.00
#
_symmetry.space_group_name_H-M   'P 1'
#
loop_
_entity.id
_entity.type
_entity.pdbx_description
1 polymer ?
#
loop_
_entity_poly.entity_id
_entity_poly.type
_entity_poly.pdbx_seq_one_letter_code
_entity_poly.pdbx_strand_id
1 'polypeptide(L)'
;MSNRSRKVINFVAASIAALGGLCVDVKRSPDVRLTSPAEARVGRPLTPMSYAGVARRTTRRAVVFGGAAAAAGAYVATPGCAQVTDAYGRVYAQC
;
A
#
# COMPACT_ATOMS: atom_id res chain seq x y z
N MET A 1 -20.62 63.46 -25.42
CA MET A 1 -20.39 62.69 -24.18
C MET A 1 -18.92 62.81 -23.76
N SER A 2 -18.60 63.68 -22.79
CA SER A 2 -17.22 64.02 -22.39
C SER A 2 -16.44 62.81 -21.87
N ASN A 3 -15.15 62.72 -22.23
CA ASN A 3 -14.25 61.61 -21.88
C ASN A 3 -14.12 61.39 -20.35
N ARG A 4 -14.38 62.44 -19.56
CA ARG A 4 -14.41 62.39 -18.09
C ARG A 4 -15.60 61.58 -17.55
N SER A 5 -16.77 61.70 -18.17
CA SER A 5 -18.00 60.95 -17.80
C SER A 5 -17.87 59.46 -18.12
N ARG A 6 -17.23 59.10 -19.25
CA ARG A 6 -16.96 57.69 -19.59
C ARG A 6 -16.01 57.02 -18.60
N LYS A 7 -14.96 57.73 -18.16
CA LYS A 7 -14.03 57.23 -17.13
C LYS A 7 -14.74 56.98 -15.80
N VAL A 8 -15.59 57.90 -15.35
CA VAL A 8 -16.36 57.76 -14.10
C VAL A 8 -17.31 56.58 -14.17
N ILE A 9 -18.06 56.42 -15.28
CA ILE A 9 -18.98 55.29 -15.47
C ILE A 9 -18.22 53.95 -15.43
N ASN A 10 -17.07 53.87 -16.08
CA ASN A 10 -16.26 52.65 -16.09
C ASN A 10 -15.71 52.30 -14.70
N PHE A 11 -15.32 53.30 -13.89
CA PHE A 11 -14.86 53.06 -12.51
C PHE A 11 -15.98 52.54 -11.62
N VAL A 12 -17.20 53.08 -11.75
CA VAL A 12 -18.37 52.61 -10.99
C VAL A 12 -18.77 51.20 -11.39
N ALA A 13 -18.73 50.87 -12.69
CA ALA A 13 -19.01 49.50 -13.15
C ALA A 13 -17.97 48.49 -12.63
N ALA A 14 -16.69 48.86 -12.60
CA ALA A 14 -15.62 48.01 -12.09
C ALA A 14 -15.72 47.76 -10.58
N SER A 15 -16.08 48.79 -9.79
CA SER A 15 -16.25 48.63 -8.34
C SER A 15 -17.45 47.75 -8.00
N ILE A 16 -18.57 47.90 -8.72
CA ILE A 16 -19.76 47.04 -8.55
C ILE A 16 -19.45 45.59 -8.91
N ALA A 17 -18.70 45.33 -9.99
CA ALA A 17 -18.30 43.98 -10.36
C ALA A 17 -17.36 43.34 -9.31
N ALA A 18 -16.44 44.13 -8.74
CA ALA A 18 -15.52 43.65 -7.70
C ALA A 18 -16.23 43.34 -6.39
N LEU A 19 -17.13 44.22 -5.93
CA LEU A 19 -17.94 44.00 -4.72
C LEU A 19 -18.96 42.88 -4.90
N GLY A 20 -19.65 42.84 -6.05
CA GLY A 20 -20.60 41.77 -6.37
C GLY A 20 -19.93 40.40 -6.49
N GLY A 21 -18.71 40.36 -7.03
CA GLY A 21 -17.88 39.17 -7.08
C GLY A 21 -17.43 38.66 -5.70
N LEU A 22 -17.37 39.53 -4.69
CA LEU A 22 -16.98 39.12 -3.33
C LEU A 22 -18.12 38.44 -2.56
N CYS A 23 -19.37 38.69 -2.95
CA CYS A 23 -20.58 38.16 -2.30
C CYS A 23 -21.09 36.86 -2.95
N VAL A 24 -20.49 36.39 -4.04
CA VAL A 24 -20.87 35.11 -4.67
C VAL A 24 -20.11 33.95 -4.02
N ASP A 25 -20.85 33.16 -3.24
CA ASP A 25 -20.40 31.87 -2.74
C ASP A 25 -20.31 30.85 -3.89
N VAL A 26 -19.15 30.77 -4.53
CA VAL A 26 -18.86 29.69 -5.49
C VAL A 26 -18.72 28.38 -4.71
N LYS A 27 -19.73 27.52 -4.77
CA LYS A 27 -19.61 26.14 -4.30
C LYS A 27 -18.54 25.44 -5.15
N ARG A 28 -17.37 25.22 -4.56
CA ARG A 28 -16.31 24.40 -5.13
C ARG A 28 -16.79 22.95 -5.14
N SER A 29 -17.34 22.48 -6.26
CA SER A 29 -17.57 21.05 -6.47
C SER A 29 -16.20 20.35 -6.53
N PRO A 30 -15.86 19.46 -5.59
CA PRO A 30 -14.58 18.77 -5.59
C PRO A 30 -14.66 17.52 -6.47
N ASP A 31 -14.94 17.65 -7.76
CA ASP A 31 -15.03 16.49 -8.67
C ASP A 31 -14.03 16.49 -9.82
N VAL A 32 -13.15 17.50 -9.89
CA VAL A 32 -12.01 17.48 -10.81
C VAL A 32 -10.84 16.79 -10.12
N ARG A 33 -10.89 15.45 -10.05
CA ARG A 33 -9.75 14.65 -9.59
C ARG A 33 -8.78 14.47 -10.76
N LEU A 34 -7.62 15.11 -10.68
CA LEU A 34 -6.53 14.98 -11.68
C LEU A 34 -5.85 13.60 -11.66
N THR A 35 -6.27 12.71 -10.76
CA THR A 35 -5.74 11.36 -10.61
C THR A 35 -6.87 10.39 -10.28
N SER A 36 -6.80 9.19 -10.85
CA SER A 36 -7.73 8.09 -10.55
C SER A 36 -7.65 7.74 -9.05
N PRO A 37 -8.78 7.37 -8.40
CA PRO A 37 -8.73 6.73 -7.09
C PRO A 37 -7.79 5.52 -7.17
N ALA A 38 -6.75 5.51 -6.32
CA ALA A 38 -5.80 4.41 -6.22
C ALA A 38 -6.46 3.28 -5.41
N GLU A 39 -7.29 2.49 -6.07
CA GLU A 39 -7.91 1.32 -5.46
C GLU A 39 -6.83 0.23 -5.27
N ALA A 40 -6.34 0.08 -4.03
CA ALA A 40 -5.37 -0.96 -3.71
C ALA A 40 -6.08 -2.33 -3.71
N ARG A 41 -6.04 -3.02 -4.85
CA ARG A 41 -6.61 -4.37 -4.99
C ARG A 41 -5.80 -5.39 -4.19
N VAL A 42 -6.24 -5.66 -2.97
CA VAL A 42 -5.74 -6.74 -2.11
C VAL A 42 -5.95 -8.09 -2.81
N GLY A 43 -4.92 -8.94 -2.86
CA GLY A 43 -5.04 -10.31 -3.37
C GLY A 43 -4.52 -10.54 -4.80
N ARG A 44 -4.24 -9.48 -5.60
CA ARG A 44 -3.57 -9.66 -6.90
C ARG A 44 -2.20 -10.33 -6.69
N PRO A 45 -1.76 -11.23 -7.59
CA PRO A 45 -0.58 -12.10 -7.42
C PRO A 45 0.78 -11.39 -7.22
N LEU A 46 0.82 -10.06 -7.17
CA LEU A 46 1.99 -9.21 -6.90
C LEU A 46 1.75 -8.12 -5.85
N THR A 47 0.64 -8.20 -5.10
CA THR A 47 0.35 -7.26 -4.02
C THR A 47 0.84 -7.79 -2.68
N PRO A 48 1.16 -6.92 -1.70
CA PRO A 48 1.71 -7.34 -0.40
C PRO A 48 0.86 -8.40 0.32
N MET A 49 -0.47 -8.37 0.12
CA MET A 49 -1.44 -9.33 0.67
C MET A 49 -1.97 -10.32 -0.38
N SER A 50 -1.08 -10.98 -1.13
CA SER A 50 -1.47 -12.11 -1.99
C SER A 50 -1.25 -13.44 -1.27
N TYR A 51 -2.30 -14.25 -1.13
CA TYR A 51 -2.22 -15.60 -0.52
C TYR A 51 -1.18 -16.49 -1.21
N ALA A 52 -1.14 -16.48 -2.55
CA ALA A 52 -0.13 -17.23 -3.31
C ALA A 52 1.30 -16.72 -3.03
N GLY A 53 1.46 -15.41 -2.82
CA GLY A 53 2.75 -14.81 -2.47
C GLY A 53 3.20 -15.15 -1.04
N VAL A 54 2.26 -15.24 -0.09
CA VAL A 54 2.53 -15.69 1.29
C VAL A 54 2.95 -17.16 1.28
N ALA A 55 2.21 -18.03 0.60
CA ALA A 55 2.54 -19.46 0.51
C ALA A 55 3.95 -19.70 -0.05
N ARG A 56 4.36 -18.99 -1.10
CA ARG A 56 5.74 -19.11 -1.64
C ARG A 56 6.80 -18.57 -0.68
N ARG A 57 6.51 -17.55 0.13
CA ARG A 57 7.45 -17.01 1.13
C ARG A 57 7.58 -17.93 2.34
N THR A 58 6.48 -18.52 2.79
CA THR A 58 6.51 -19.48 3.90
C THR A 58 7.27 -20.73 3.49
N THR A 59 7.07 -21.28 2.30
CA THR A 59 7.84 -22.44 1.83
C THR A 59 9.33 -22.13 1.70
N ARG A 60 9.73 -20.98 1.12
CA ARG A 60 11.15 -20.61 1.09
C ARG A 60 11.75 -20.49 2.48
N ARG A 61 11.04 -19.84 3.42
CA ARG A 61 11.52 -19.73 4.81
C ARG A 61 11.62 -21.10 5.46
N ALA A 62 10.62 -21.96 5.31
CA ALA A 62 10.64 -23.32 5.85
C ALA A 62 11.80 -24.14 5.28
N VAL A 63 12.10 -24.03 3.99
CA VAL A 63 13.24 -24.74 3.38
C VAL A 63 14.57 -24.18 3.88
N VAL A 64 14.75 -22.86 3.90
CA VAL A 64 16.00 -22.21 4.32
C VAL A 64 16.29 -22.44 5.81
N PHE A 65 15.30 -22.19 6.67
CA PHE A 65 15.46 -22.34 8.12
C PHE A 65 15.29 -23.78 8.60
N GLY A 66 14.39 -24.56 7.99
CA GLY A 66 14.20 -25.98 8.30
C GLY A 66 15.37 -26.84 7.84
N GLY A 67 15.98 -26.54 6.69
CA GLY A 67 17.22 -27.18 6.25
C GLY A 67 18.39 -26.93 7.20
N ALA A 68 18.51 -25.70 7.72
CA ALA A 68 19.49 -25.36 8.74
C ALA A 68 19.24 -26.11 10.07
N ALA A 69 17.98 -26.26 10.51
CA ALA A 69 17.63 -27.04 11.69
C ALA A 69 17.89 -28.54 11.52
N ALA A 70 17.64 -29.10 10.33
CA ALA A 70 17.93 -30.51 10.03
C ALA A 70 19.44 -30.79 9.99
N ALA A 71 20.22 -29.92 9.34
CA ALA A 71 21.68 -29.98 9.37
C ALA A 71 22.21 -29.83 10.80
N ALA A 72 21.50 -29.06 11.64
CA ALA A 72 21.86 -28.90 13.03
C ALA A 72 21.59 -30.14 13.89
N GLY A 73 20.47 -30.84 13.66
CA GLY A 73 20.20 -32.12 14.33
C GLY A 73 21.20 -33.22 13.98
N ALA A 74 21.80 -33.17 12.78
CA ALA A 74 22.78 -34.16 12.33
C ALA A 74 24.11 -34.11 13.11
N TYR A 75 24.53 -32.94 13.63
CA TYR A 75 25.78 -32.83 14.40
C TYR A 75 25.66 -33.34 15.85
N VAL A 76 24.45 -33.64 16.34
CA VAL A 76 24.20 -34.15 17.70
C VAL A 76 23.95 -35.67 17.67
N ALA A 77 24.49 -36.39 16.68
CA ALA A 77 24.38 -37.85 16.63
C ALA A 77 25.25 -38.49 17.72
N THR A 78 24.64 -38.82 18.86
CA THR A 78 25.23 -39.67 19.89
C THR A 78 25.44 -41.09 19.32
N PRO A 79 26.64 -41.69 19.44
CA PRO A 79 26.88 -43.04 18.91
C PRO A 79 25.94 -44.06 19.59
N GLY A 80 25.18 -44.79 18.79
CA GLY A 80 24.16 -45.75 19.24
C GLY A 80 22.72 -45.28 19.08
N CYS A 81 22.48 -44.01 18.74
CA CYS A 81 21.14 -43.46 18.51
C CYS A 81 20.99 -42.97 17.06
N ALA A 82 19.89 -43.31 16.40
CA ALA A 82 19.56 -42.83 15.06
C ALA A 82 18.63 -41.62 15.12
N GLN A 83 18.82 -40.65 14.23
CA GLN A 83 17.87 -39.56 14.03
C GLN A 83 16.70 -40.07 13.18
N VAL A 84 15.50 -40.16 13.77
CA VAL A 84 14.29 -40.64 13.10
C VAL A 84 13.31 -39.46 12.93
N THR A 85 12.60 -39.45 11.81
CA THR A 85 11.55 -38.47 11.49
C THR A 85 10.18 -39.13 11.54
N ASP A 86 9.24 -38.57 12.30
CA ASP A 86 7.86 -39.05 12.30
C ASP A 86 7.06 -38.54 11.08
N ALA A 87 5.84 -39.05 10.92
CA ALA A 87 4.92 -38.62 9.88
C ALA A 87 4.50 -37.14 10.00
N TYR A 88 4.78 -36.49 11.13
CA TYR A 88 4.48 -35.09 11.41
C TYR A 88 5.70 -34.17 11.26
N GLY A 89 6.85 -34.72 10.84
CA GLY A 89 8.09 -33.96 10.60
C GLY A 89 8.90 -33.62 11.86
N ARG A 90 8.59 -34.23 13.01
CA ARG A 90 9.40 -34.08 14.23
C ARG A 90 10.63 -34.98 14.13
N VAL A 91 11.80 -34.39 14.36
CA VAL A 91 13.07 -35.11 14.46
C VAL A 91 13.31 -35.47 15.92
N TYR A 92 13.53 -36.75 16.22
CA TYR A 92 13.90 -37.23 17.55
C TYR A 92 15.01 -38.28 17.46
N ALA A 93 15.85 -38.35 18.48
CA ALA A 93 16.86 -39.39 18.60
C ALA A 93 16.21 -40.66 19.16
N GLN A 94 16.36 -41.78 18.45
CA GLN A 94 15.95 -43.10 18.92
C GLN A 94 17.19 -43.93 19.25
N CYS A 95 17.32 -44.24 20.53
CA CYS A 95 18.16 -45.26 21.12
C CYS A 95 17.20 -46.32 21.72
#